data_AF-A0A9J6DNC3-F1
#
_entry.id   AF-A0A9J6DNC3-F1
#
_cell.length_a   1.000
_cell.length_b   1.000
_cell.length_c   1.000
_cell.angle_alpha   90.00
_cell.angle_beta   90.00
_cell.angle_gamma   90.00
#
_symmetry.space_group_name_H-M   'P 1'
#
loop_
_entity.id
_entity.type
_entity.pdbx_description
1 polymer ?
#
loop_
_entity_poly.entity_id
_entity_poly.type
_entity_poly.pdbx_seq_one_letter_code
_entity_poly.pdbx_strand_id
1 'polypeptide(L)'
;MMKSHICELHFHAQDFITTLSDQGERTGRIIEVEQEKCKLKHNVVHSFFSSCPKYLSSKPTSRRSPAIKIARKESAALQEATNWSLEYKNFSKKETASLRKRTSRRSCQGSAIIIFGQLMSMMSA
;
A
#
# COMPACT_ATOMS: atom_id res chain seq x y z
N MET A 1 5.72 48.40 -7.71
CA MET A 1 5.43 47.09 -7.08
C MET A 1 6.53 46.81 -6.06
N MET A 2 6.24 46.87 -4.77
CA MET A 2 7.24 46.53 -3.74
C MET A 2 7.34 45.01 -3.61
N LYS A 3 8.57 44.49 -3.65
CA LYS A 3 8.84 43.07 -3.41
C LYS A 3 9.10 42.88 -1.93
N SER A 4 8.32 42.01 -1.28
CA SER A 4 8.60 41.57 0.09
C SER A 4 9.63 40.44 0.05
N HIS A 5 10.65 40.55 0.89
CA HIS A 5 11.66 39.51 1.10
C HIS A 5 11.48 38.91 2.49
N ILE A 6 11.75 37.61 2.62
CA ILE A 6 11.67 36.86 3.89
C ILE A 6 13.08 36.33 4.16
N CYS A 7 13.57 36.45 5.40
CA CYS A 7 14.89 35.94 5.76
C CYS A 7 14.88 34.43 6.01
N GLU A 8 16.07 33.82 6.00
CA GLU A 8 16.27 32.36 6.09
C GLU A 8 15.76 31.73 7.39
N LEU A 9 15.70 32.51 8.48
CA LEU A 9 15.25 32.07 9.81
C LEU A 9 13.79 31.59 9.84
N HIS A 10 13.01 31.92 8.81
CA HIS A 10 11.61 31.50 8.71
C HIS A 10 11.41 30.11 8.09
N PHE A 11 12.49 29.46 7.64
CA PHE A 11 12.49 28.16 6.98
C PHE A 11 13.22 27.09 7.81
N HIS A 12 12.90 25.82 7.59
CA HIS A 12 13.66 24.74 8.23
C HIS A 12 14.95 24.46 7.45
N ALA A 13 16.00 23.99 8.13
CA ALA A 13 17.26 23.59 7.47
C ALA A 13 17.04 22.54 6.35
N GLN A 14 16.01 21.71 6.47
CA GLN A 14 15.64 20.68 5.49
C GLN A 14 15.02 21.25 4.21
N ASP A 15 14.58 22.50 4.22
CA ASP A 15 13.94 23.16 3.08
C ASP A 15 14.97 23.74 2.09
N PHE A 16 16.23 23.80 2.50
CA PHE A 16 17.34 24.24 1.66
C PHE A 16 17.91 23.08 0.84
N ILE A 17 18.21 23.37 -0.42
CA ILE A 17 18.98 22.54 -1.34
C ILE A 17 20.43 22.92 -1.13
N THR A 18 21.20 21.98 -0.58
CA THR A 18 22.63 22.11 -0.33
C THR A 18 23.47 21.28 -1.29
N THR A 19 22.89 20.25 -1.91
CA THR A 19 23.58 19.35 -2.84
C THR A 19 22.91 19.34 -4.21
N LEU A 20 23.73 19.32 -5.26
CA LEU A 20 23.31 18.98 -6.61
C LEU A 20 23.84 17.60 -6.95
N SER A 21 22.95 16.73 -7.42
CA SER A 21 23.29 15.45 -7.99
C SER A 21 23.15 15.52 -9.51
N ASP A 22 24.21 15.17 -10.24
CA ASP A 22 24.17 14.98 -11.68
C ASP A 22 24.65 13.58 -12.06
N GLN A 23 24.10 13.01 -13.12
CA GLN A 23 24.52 11.71 -13.64
C GLN A 23 25.40 11.91 -14.85
N GLY A 24 26.68 11.56 -14.72
CA GLY A 24 27.60 11.64 -15.84
C GLY A 24 27.21 10.68 -16.96
N GLU A 25 26.76 11.20 -18.11
CA GLU A 25 26.25 10.42 -19.25
C GLU A 25 27.16 9.27 -19.69
N ARG A 26 28.48 9.46 -19.56
CA ARG A 26 29.47 8.50 -20.05
C ARG A 26 29.87 7.43 -19.03
N THR A 27 29.70 7.70 -17.74
CA THR A 27 30.21 6.84 -16.64
C THR A 27 29.08 6.21 -15.83
N GLY A 28 27.86 6.72 -15.94
CA GLY A 28 26.70 6.27 -15.15
C GLY A 28 26.84 6.50 -13.64
N ARG A 29 27.86 7.27 -13.23
CA ARG A 29 28.12 7.57 -11.81
C ARG A 29 27.37 8.85 -11.43
N ILE A 30 26.80 8.82 -10.23
CA ILE A 30 26.17 9.98 -9.61
C ILE A 30 27.30 10.82 -9.01
N ILE A 31 27.41 12.07 -9.45
CA ILE A 31 28.34 13.06 -8.91
C ILE A 31 27.50 13.99 -8.04
N GLU A 32 27.80 14.00 -6.74
CA GLU A 32 27.17 14.92 -5.79
C GLU A 32 28.13 16.07 -5.50
N VAL A 33 27.67 17.30 -5.66
CA VAL A 33 28.45 18.51 -5.42
C VAL A 33 27.71 19.39 -4.42
N GLU A 34 28.40 19.83 -3.36
CA GLU A 34 27.88 20.81 -2.41
C GLU A 34 27.82 22.20 -3.07
N GLN A 35 26.70 22.89 -2.88
CA GLN A 35 26.51 24.25 -3.39
C GLN A 35 27.01 25.28 -2.38
N GLU A 36 27.80 26.24 -2.86
CA GLU A 36 28.23 27.39 -2.07
C GLU A 36 27.05 28.31 -1.67
N LYS A 37 25.97 28.32 -2.48
CA LYS A 37 24.75 29.11 -2.22
C LYS A 37 23.54 28.19 -2.07
N CYS A 38 22.98 28.16 -0.87
CA CYS A 38 21.76 27.41 -0.56
C CYS A 38 20.56 28.00 -1.31
N LYS A 39 19.76 27.15 -1.94
CA LYS A 39 18.49 27.54 -2.59
C LYS A 39 17.33 26.89 -1.87
N LEU A 40 16.17 27.55 -1.79
CA LEU A 40 14.96 26.90 -1.26
C LEU A 40 14.42 25.86 -2.25
N LYS A 41 13.88 24.75 -1.73
CA LYS A 41 13.12 23.79 -2.53
C LYS A 41 11.90 24.46 -3.16
N HIS A 42 11.49 23.96 -4.32
CA HIS A 42 10.32 24.46 -5.01
C HIS A 42 9.05 24.24 -4.16
N ASN A 43 8.22 25.27 -4.01
CA ASN A 43 6.99 25.30 -3.20
C ASN A 43 7.16 25.22 -1.68
N VAL A 44 8.33 25.56 -1.13
CA VAL A 44 8.50 25.72 0.32
C VAL A 44 7.72 26.94 0.80
N VAL A 45 7.01 26.77 1.93
CA VAL A 45 6.32 27.84 2.65
C VAL A 45 7.04 28.09 3.97
N HIS A 46 7.14 29.34 4.38
CA HIS A 46 7.72 29.72 5.66
C HIS A 46 6.88 29.12 6.80
N SER A 47 7.56 28.42 7.71
CA SER A 47 6.90 27.64 8.78
C SER A 47 6.96 28.34 10.13
N PHE A 48 7.97 29.18 10.35
CA PHE A 48 8.14 29.91 11.60
C PHE A 48 7.59 31.32 11.50
N PHE A 49 6.55 31.60 12.27
CA PHE A 49 6.04 32.95 12.50
C PHE A 49 6.37 33.34 13.94
N SER A 50 7.39 34.18 14.11
CA SER A 50 7.86 34.64 15.43
C SER A 50 6.79 35.44 16.20
N SER A 51 5.82 36.02 15.52
CA SER A 51 4.70 36.77 16.10
C SER A 51 3.47 35.92 16.43
N CYS A 52 3.48 34.61 16.14
CA CYS A 52 2.32 33.75 16.40
C CYS A 52 2.31 33.30 17.86
N PRO A 53 1.27 33.64 18.66
CA PRO A 53 1.19 33.20 20.05
C PRO A 53 1.25 31.68 20.16
N LYS A 54 2.01 31.15 21.12
CA LYS A 54 2.25 29.70 21.28
C LYS A 54 0.95 28.88 21.42
N TYR A 55 -0.12 29.49 21.94
CA TYR A 55 -1.42 28.83 22.08
C TYR A 55 -2.16 28.67 20.73
N LEU A 56 -1.77 29.40 19.69
CA LEU A 56 -2.28 29.28 18.31
C LEU A 56 -1.33 28.52 17.38
N SER A 57 -0.06 28.35 17.75
CA SER A 57 0.89 27.56 16.96
C SER A 57 0.64 26.06 17.15
N SER A 58 -0.14 25.45 16.25
CA SER A 58 -0.15 23.99 16.11
C SER A 58 1.22 23.49 15.67
N LYS A 59 1.64 22.28 16.10
CA LYS A 59 2.88 21.66 15.59
C LYS A 59 2.85 21.66 14.05
N PRO A 60 3.88 22.21 13.38
CA PRO A 60 3.88 22.27 11.92
C PRO A 60 3.85 20.85 11.38
N THR A 61 2.81 20.52 10.63
CA THR A 61 2.76 19.25 9.89
C THR A 61 3.31 19.54 8.50
N SER A 62 4.44 18.91 8.15
CA SER A 62 5.04 19.09 6.82
C SER A 62 4.01 18.77 5.74
N ARG A 63 3.88 19.69 4.78
CA ARG A 63 2.92 19.55 3.68
C ARG A 63 3.42 18.44 2.76
N ARG A 64 2.75 17.29 2.76
CA ARG A 64 3.04 16.22 1.79
C ARG A 64 2.74 16.72 0.38
N SER A 65 3.61 16.40 -0.57
CA SER A 65 3.35 16.72 -1.97
C SER A 65 2.06 16.03 -2.46
N PRO A 66 1.34 16.61 -3.43
CA PRO A 66 0.15 15.99 -4.01
C PRO A 66 0.40 14.56 -4.49
N ALA A 67 1.57 14.31 -5.10
CA ALA A 67 1.99 12.99 -5.58
C ALA A 67 2.04 11.95 -4.45
N ILE A 68 2.64 12.29 -3.30
CA ILE A 68 2.72 11.38 -2.15
C ILE A 68 1.32 11.09 -1.59
N LYS A 69 0.42 12.08 -1.60
CA LYS A 69 -0.97 11.89 -1.15
C LYS A 69 -1.74 10.96 -2.07
N ILE A 70 -1.52 11.06 -3.38
CA ILE A 70 -2.13 10.18 -4.40
C ILE A 70 -1.59 8.76 -4.25
N ALA A 71 -0.27 8.57 -4.23
CA ALA A 71 0.37 7.27 -4.09
C ALA A 71 -0.11 6.51 -2.84
N ARG A 72 -0.29 7.22 -1.71
CA ARG A 72 -0.83 6.60 -0.48
C ARG A 72 -2.27 6.12 -0.63
N LYS A 73 -3.10 6.83 -1.39
CA LYS A 73 -4.49 6.41 -1.65
C LYS A 73 -4.52 5.20 -2.57
N GLU A 74 -3.71 5.21 -3.62
CA GLU A 74 -3.57 4.09 -4.57
C GLU A 74 -3.07 2.83 -3.87
N SER A 75 -2.03 2.95 -3.02
CA SER A 75 -1.51 1.81 -2.25
C SER A 75 -2.56 1.23 -1.30
N ALA A 76 -3.36 2.08 -0.65
CA ALA A 76 -4.43 1.63 0.24
C ALA A 76 -5.52 0.87 -0.53
N ALA A 77 -5.94 1.40 -1.68
CA ALA A 77 -6.94 0.75 -2.53
C ALA A 77 -6.45 -0.61 -3.06
N LEU A 78 -5.19 -0.71 -3.48
CA LEU A 78 -4.58 -1.98 -3.93
C LEU A 78 -4.53 -3.02 -2.81
N GLN A 79 -4.19 -2.59 -1.59
CA GLN A 79 -4.14 -3.48 -0.44
C GLN A 79 -5.53 -4.01 -0.07
N GLU A 80 -6.55 -3.15 -0.10
CA GLU A 80 -7.94 -3.55 0.13
C GLU A 80 -8.43 -4.57 -0.91
N ALA A 81 -8.20 -4.31 -2.20
CA ALA A 81 -8.55 -5.24 -3.26
C ALA A 81 -7.85 -6.60 -3.12
N THR A 82 -6.57 -6.60 -2.71
CA THR A 82 -5.80 -7.82 -2.47
C THR A 82 -6.41 -8.64 -1.33
N ASN A 83 -6.77 -7.99 -0.22
CA ASN A 83 -7.39 -8.63 0.94
C ASN A 83 -8.72 -9.28 0.56
N TRP A 84 -9.58 -8.55 -0.17
CA TRP A 84 -10.86 -9.08 -0.60
C TRP A 84 -10.72 -10.30 -1.52
N SER A 85 -9.74 -10.27 -2.44
CA SER A 85 -9.44 -11.39 -3.33
C SER A 85 -8.95 -12.63 -2.57
N LEU A 86 -8.14 -12.44 -1.51
CA LEU A 86 -7.69 -13.51 -0.62
C LEU A 86 -8.85 -14.12 0.16
N GLU A 87 -9.73 -13.29 0.72
CA GLU A 87 -10.92 -13.74 1.45
C GLU A 87 -11.84 -14.56 0.54
N TYR A 88 -12.13 -14.07 -0.66
CA TYR A 88 -12.95 -14.78 -1.64
C TYR A 88 -12.35 -16.15 -2.01
N LYS A 89 -11.04 -16.22 -2.28
CA LYS A 89 -10.35 -17.49 -2.55
C LYS A 89 -10.46 -18.45 -1.37
N ASN A 90 -10.31 -17.96 -0.15
CA ASN A 90 -10.42 -18.77 1.06
C ASN A 90 -11.85 -19.29 1.27
N PHE A 91 -12.86 -18.48 0.97
CA PHE A 91 -14.27 -18.90 1.01
C PHE A 91 -14.55 -20.01 0.00
N SER A 92 -14.16 -19.83 -1.27
CA SER A 92 -14.33 -20.83 -2.33
C SER A 92 -13.63 -22.15 -2.03
N LYS A 93 -12.42 -22.11 -1.45
CA LYS A 93 -11.70 -23.31 -1.00
C LYS A 93 -12.44 -24.06 0.12
N LYS A 94 -13.04 -23.35 1.07
CA LYS A 94 -13.83 -23.97 2.14
C LYS A 94 -15.09 -24.62 1.59
N GLU A 95 -15.78 -23.95 0.67
CA GLU A 95 -16.99 -24.48 0.02
C GLU A 95 -16.70 -25.75 -0.78
N THR A 96 -15.68 -25.74 -1.63
CA THR A 96 -15.26 -26.92 -2.41
C THR A 96 -14.78 -28.08 -1.51
N ALA A 97 -14.07 -27.79 -0.43
CA ALA A 97 -13.68 -28.80 0.56
C ALA A 97 -14.90 -29.40 1.28
N SER A 98 -15.93 -28.60 1.55
CA SER A 98 -17.18 -29.06 2.17
C SER A 98 -17.99 -29.96 1.22
N LEU A 99 -18.04 -29.64 -0.08
CA LEU A 99 -18.69 -30.49 -1.09
C LEU A 99 -17.97 -31.83 -1.24
N ARG A 100 -16.63 -31.84 -1.29
CA ARG A 100 -15.84 -33.10 -1.36
C ARG A 100 -16.11 -34.02 -0.17
N LYS A 101 -16.26 -33.48 1.04
CA LYS A 101 -16.62 -34.26 2.23
C LYS A 101 -18.03 -34.84 2.15
N ARG A 102 -18.98 -34.11 1.53
CA ARG A 102 -20.37 -34.57 1.33
C ARG A 102 -20.46 -35.69 0.29
N THR A 103 -19.71 -35.61 -0.82
CA THR A 103 -19.70 -36.66 -1.85
C THR A 103 -19.02 -37.93 -1.36
N SER A 104 -17.93 -37.82 -0.59
CA SER A 104 -17.24 -38.97 0.04
C SER A 104 -18.10 -39.68 1.10
N ARG A 105 -18.93 -38.96 1.88
CA ARG A 105 -19.87 -39.60 2.82
C ARG A 105 -21.00 -40.37 2.13
N ARG A 106 -21.44 -39.93 0.94
CA ARG A 106 -22.47 -40.64 0.16
C ARG A 106 -21.94 -41.90 -0.51
N SER A 107 -20.67 -41.92 -0.95
CA SER A 107 -20.09 -43.11 -1.58
C SER A 107 -19.89 -44.28 -0.61
N CYS A 108 -19.72 -44.04 0.70
CA CYS A 108 -19.57 -45.11 1.69
C CYS A 108 -20.90 -45.72 2.15
N GLN A 109 -22.06 -45.08 1.92
CA GLN A 109 -23.38 -45.65 2.21
C GLN A 109 -24.06 -46.32 1.00
N GLY A 110 -23.56 -46.09 -0.21
CA GLY A 110 -24.06 -46.72 -1.43
C GLY A 110 -23.57 -48.15 -1.69
N SER A 111 -22.49 -48.60 -1.01
CA SER A 111 -21.91 -49.93 -1.25
C SER A 111 -22.56 -51.07 -0.45
N ALA A 112 -23.36 -50.77 0.58
CA ALA A 112 -24.02 -51.81 1.38
C ALA A 112 -25.33 -52.33 0.76
N ILE A 113 -26.00 -51.54 -0.09
CA ILE A 113 -27.33 -51.90 -0.64
C ILE A 113 -27.19 -52.76 -1.90
N ILE A 114 -26.11 -52.62 -2.68
CA ILE A 114 -25.98 -53.32 -3.96
C ILE A 114 -25.59 -54.80 -3.77
N ILE A 115 -24.91 -55.17 -2.68
CA ILE A 115 -24.46 -56.57 -2.49
C ILE A 115 -25.61 -57.50 -2.05
N PHE A 116 -26.63 -57.01 -1.32
CA PHE A 116 -27.75 -57.85 -0.90
C PHE A 116 -28.76 -58.15 -2.02
N GLY A 117 -28.86 -57.29 -3.04
CA GLY A 117 -29.77 -57.49 -4.18
C GLY A 117 -29.34 -58.60 -5.13
N GLN A 118 -28.05 -58.96 -5.16
CA GLN A 118 -27.51 -59.92 -6.11
C GLN A 118 -27.51 -61.37 -5.58
N LEU A 119 -27.61 -61.57 -4.26
CA LEU A 119 -27.69 -62.92 -3.67
C LEU A 119 -29.11 -63.51 -3.67
N MET A 120 -30.16 -62.67 -3.62
CA MET A 120 -31.56 -63.14 -3.64
C MET A 120 -32.06 -63.52 -5.04
N SER A 121 -31.36 -63.15 -6.12
CA SER A 121 -31.72 -63.56 -7.48
C SER A 121 -31.19 -64.94 -7.88
N MET A 122 -30.30 -65.56 -7.09
CA MET A 122 -29.72 -66.88 -7.38
C MET A 122 -30.36 -68.04 -6.59
N MET A 123 -31.42 -67.78 -5.81
CA MET A 123 -32.17 -68.79 -5.06
C MET A 123 -33.61 -69.01 -5.60
N SER A 124 -33.92 -68.55 -6.82
CA SER A 124 -35.22 -68.77 -7.47
C SER A 124 -35.11 -69.18 -8.94
N ALA A 125 -34.08 -69.95 -9.28
CA ALA A 125 -34.00 -70.69 -10.54
C ALA A 125 -33.71 -72.17 -10.25
#